data_AF-A0A1J3GIE3-F1
#
_entry.id   AF-A0A1J3GIE3-F1
#
_cell.length_a   1.000
_cell.length_b   1.000
_cell.length_c   1.000
_cell.angle_alpha   90.00
_cell.angle_beta   90.00
_cell.angle_gamma   90.00
#
_symmetry.space_group_name_H-M   'P 1'
#
loop_
_entity.id
_entity.type
_entity.pdbx_description
1 polymer ?
#
loop_
_entity_poly.entity_id
_entity_poly.type
_entity_poly.pdbx_seq_one_letter_code
_entity_poly.pdbx_strand_id
1 'polypeptide(L)'
;EIPVRDLVSWNAMISCLSHAGLHHQALSMQKRMENEGVCVDAYTLVALLSSCAHVSALNMGVMLHNIACDIGCESSLYVSNALIDMYAKCGSLENA
;
A
#
# COMPACT_ATOMS: atom_id res chain seq x y z
N GLU A 1 14.80 -23.16 11.84
CA GLU A 1 13.76 -22.16 12.17
C GLU A 1 13.46 -21.34 10.93
N ILE A 2 12.18 -21.05 10.66
CA ILE A 2 11.82 -20.08 9.63
C ILE A 2 11.98 -18.70 10.30
N PRO A 3 12.81 -17.79 9.78
CA PRO A 3 12.98 -16.48 10.41
C PRO A 3 11.62 -15.79 10.51
N VAL A 4 11.30 -15.28 11.70
CA VAL A 4 10.15 -14.38 11.87
C VAL A 4 10.36 -13.22 10.91
N ARG A 5 9.42 -13.00 10.00
CA ARG A 5 9.48 -11.86 9.09
C ARG A 5 9.30 -10.58 9.90
N ASP A 6 10.28 -9.69 9.79
CA ASP A 6 10.18 -8.33 10.29
C ASP A 6 9.57 -7.39 9.24
N LEU A 7 9.27 -6.16 9.66
CA LEU A 7 8.71 -5.12 8.79
C LEU A 7 9.59 -4.87 7.55
N VAL A 8 10.91 -4.96 7.70
CA VAL A 8 11.88 -4.79 6.61
C VAL A 8 11.69 -5.85 5.53
N SER A 9 11.53 -7.11 5.93
CA SER A 9 11.30 -8.23 5.02
C SER A 9 9.96 -8.10 4.27
N TRP A 10 8.91 -7.60 4.94
CA TRP A 10 7.62 -7.31 4.32
C TRP A 10 7.70 -6.19 3.30
N ASN A 11 8.34 -5.08 3.66
CA ASN A 11 8.55 -3.93 2.79
C ASN A 11 9.34 -4.34 1.54
N ALA A 12 10.41 -5.12 1.70
CA ALA A 12 11.17 -5.64 0.58
C ALA A 12 10.30 -6.51 -0.35
N MET A 13 9.51 -7.42 0.22
CA MET A 13 8.65 -8.31 -0.56
C MET A 13 7.59 -7.54 -1.36
N ILE A 14 6.90 -6.61 -0.72
CA ILE A 14 5.84 -5.81 -1.35
C ILE A 14 6.42 -4.90 -2.43
N SER A 15 7.53 -4.21 -2.16
CA SER A 15 8.20 -3.36 -3.13
C SER A 15 8.70 -4.14 -4.34
N CYS A 16 9.27 -5.34 -4.13
CA CYS A 16 9.69 -6.21 -5.22
C CYS A 16 8.52 -6.66 -6.09
N LEU A 17 7.40 -7.09 -5.49
CA LEU A 17 6.20 -7.48 -6.25
C LEU A 17 5.61 -6.30 -7.03
N SER A 18 5.54 -5.12 -6.41
CA SER A 18 5.06 -3.90 -7.05
C SER A 18 5.92 -3.50 -8.24
N HIS A 19 7.26 -3.50 -8.09
CA HIS A 19 8.19 -3.19 -9.18
C HIS A 19 8.19 -4.23 -10.30
N ALA A 20 7.91 -5.49 -9.96
CA ALA A 20 7.78 -6.57 -10.95
C ALA A 20 6.44 -6.52 -11.72
N GLY A 21 5.57 -5.54 -11.44
CA GLY A 21 4.24 -5.44 -12.05
C GLY A 21 3.23 -6.47 -11.51
N LEU A 22 3.59 -7.21 -10.46
CA LEU A 22 2.75 -8.23 -9.83
C LEU A 22 1.83 -7.59 -8.79
N HIS A 23 1.09 -6.56 -9.21
CA HIS A 23 0.32 -5.68 -8.32
C HIS A 23 -0.71 -6.42 -7.48
N HIS A 24 -1.48 -7.36 -8.05
CA HIS A 24 -2.42 -8.16 -7.26
C HIS A 24 -1.73 -8.99 -6.17
N GLN A 25 -0.53 -9.50 -6.43
CA GLN A 25 0.25 -10.22 -5.43
C GLN A 25 0.74 -9.27 -4.34
N ALA A 26 1.26 -8.10 -4.71
CA ALA A 26 1.65 -7.05 -3.76
C ALA A 26 0.48 -6.67 -2.84
N LEU A 27 -0.72 -6.45 -3.40
CA LEU A 27 -1.92 -6.12 -2.65
C LEU A 27 -2.35 -7.27 -1.70
N SER A 28 -2.24 -8.53 -2.14
CA SER A 28 -2.55 -9.67 -1.27
C SER A 28 -1.61 -9.82 -0.06
N MET A 29 -0.40 -9.24 -0.13
CA MET A 29 0.53 -9.26 1.00
C MET A 29 0.07 -8.38 2.15
N GLN A 30 -0.70 -7.31 1.88
CA GLN A 30 -1.28 -6.45 2.91
C GLN A 30 -2.11 -7.28 3.90
N LYS A 31 -2.96 -8.18 3.39
CA LYS A 31 -3.79 -9.04 4.25
C LYS A 31 -2.97 -10.03 5.06
N ARG A 32 -1.84 -10.49 4.52
CA ARG A 32 -0.92 -11.38 5.24
C ARG A 32 -0.18 -10.64 6.36
N MET A 33 0.26 -9.40 6.13
CA MET A 33 0.85 -8.56 7.17
C MET A 33 -0.11 -8.38 8.35
N GLU A 34 -1.38 -8.03 8.07
CA GLU A 34 -2.41 -7.90 9.11
C GLU A 34 -2.59 -9.20 9.91
N ASN A 35 -2.69 -10.35 9.22
CA ASN A 35 -2.88 -11.65 9.87
C ASN A 35 -1.68 -12.06 10.74
N GLU A 36 -0.48 -11.58 10.42
CA GLU A 36 0.74 -11.80 11.21
C GLU A 36 0.96 -10.69 12.27
N GLY A 37 0.00 -9.76 12.42
CA GLY A 37 0.05 -8.69 13.42
C GLY A 37 1.06 -7.58 13.10
N VAL A 38 1.48 -7.47 11.83
CA VAL A 38 2.42 -6.44 11.37
C VAL A 38 1.63 -5.29 10.75
N CYS A 39 1.73 -4.10 11.35
CA CYS A 39 1.14 -2.89 10.79
C CYS A 39 1.90 -2.44 9.53
N VAL A 40 1.16 -1.90 8.56
CA VAL A 40 1.77 -1.21 7.41
C VAL A 40 2.41 0.10 7.88
N ASP A 41 3.52 0.48 7.24
CA ASP A 41 4.13 1.79 7.44
C ASP A 41 3.93 2.69 6.20
N ALA A 42 4.43 3.92 6.25
CA ALA A 42 4.36 4.84 5.12
C ALA A 42 5.00 4.29 3.83
N TYR A 43 6.06 3.48 3.94
CA TYR A 43 6.74 2.90 2.80
C TYR A 43 5.91 1.77 2.18
N THR A 44 5.34 0.89 3.01
CA THR A 44 4.39 -0.14 2.57
C THR A 44 3.20 0.51 1.87
N LEU A 45 2.64 1.58 2.45
CA LEU A 45 1.49 2.30 1.90
C LEU A 45 1.78 2.84 0.49
N VAL A 46 2.93 3.47 0.27
CA VAL A 46 3.30 4.00 -1.06
C VAL A 46 3.34 2.88 -2.11
N ALA A 47 3.95 1.74 -1.78
CA ALA A 47 4.03 0.60 -2.71
C ALA A 47 2.64 0.00 -3.01
N LEU A 48 1.80 -0.13 -1.99
CA LEU A 48 0.44 -0.67 -2.14
C LEU A 48 -0.47 0.31 -2.91
N LEU A 49 -0.42 1.61 -2.61
CA LEU A 49 -1.18 2.64 -3.32
C LEU A 49 -0.80 2.73 -4.79
N SER A 50 0.50 2.67 -5.09
CA SER A 50 1.00 2.56 -6.47
C SER A 50 0.43 1.32 -7.17
N SER A 51 0.45 0.17 -6.50
CA SER A 51 -0.15 -1.06 -7.05
C SER A 51 -1.66 -0.91 -7.29
N CYS A 52 -2.41 -0.29 -6.38
CA CYS A 52 -3.83 0.04 -6.59
C CYS A 52 -4.05 0.91 -7.82
N ALA A 53 -3.20 1.93 -8.00
CA ALA A 53 -3.27 2.83 -9.15
C ALA A 53 -3.07 2.09 -10.48
N HIS A 54 -2.17 1.11 -10.52
CA HIS A 54 -1.88 0.32 -11.72
C HIS A 54 -2.99 -0.67 -12.11
N VAL A 55 -3.75 -1.17 -11.14
CA VAL A 55 -4.87 -2.11 -11.39
C VAL A 55 -6.25 -1.47 -11.21
N SER A 56 -6.32 -0.14 -11.09
CA SER A 56 -7.54 0.64 -10.83
C SER A 56 -8.37 0.10 -9.64
N ALA A 57 -7.70 -0.34 -8.58
CA ALA A 57 -8.34 -0.96 -7.40
C ALA A 57 -8.79 0.10 -6.37
N LEU A 58 -9.79 0.92 -6.73
CA LEU A 58 -10.27 2.04 -5.91
C LEU A 58 -10.63 1.65 -4.47
N ASN A 59 -11.41 0.58 -4.29
CA ASN A 59 -11.88 0.15 -2.96
C ASN A 59 -10.71 -0.19 -2.02
N MET A 60 -9.67 -0.82 -2.55
CA MET A 60 -8.45 -1.11 -1.79
C MET A 60 -7.67 0.17 -1.52
N GLY A 61 -7.58 1.07 -2.49
CA GLY A 61 -6.96 2.38 -2.31
C GLY A 61 -7.60 3.21 -1.19
N VAL A 62 -8.94 3.25 -1.14
CA VAL A 62 -9.69 3.93 -0.06
C VAL A 62 -9.42 3.28 1.30
N MET A 63 -9.37 1.95 1.38
CA MET A 63 -9.00 1.26 2.61
C MET A 63 -7.59 1.68 3.07
N LEU A 64 -6.63 1.71 2.16
CA LEU A 64 -5.25 2.13 2.46
C LEU A 64 -5.17 3.61 2.86
N HIS A 65 -6.00 4.48 2.27
CA HIS A 65 -6.11 5.87 2.69
C HIS A 65 -6.58 5.98 4.15
N ASN A 66 -7.64 5.25 4.53
CA ASN A 66 -8.10 5.22 5.92
C ASN A 66 -7.00 4.74 6.87
N ILE A 67 -6.27 3.68 6.49
CA ILE A 67 -5.12 3.20 7.27
C ILE A 67 -4.04 4.28 7.39
N ALA A 68 -3.75 5.03 6.32
CA ALA A 68 -2.79 6.12 6.35
C ALA A 68 -3.19 7.21 7.36
N CYS A 69 -4.47 7.57 7.42
CA CYS A 69 -5.02 8.50 8.40
C CYS A 69 -4.91 7.95 9.83
N ASP A 70 -5.25 6.68 10.03
CA ASP A 70 -5.22 6.04 11.35
C ASP A 70 -3.80 5.99 11.95
N ILE A 71 -2.78 5.84 11.09
CA ILE A 71 -1.36 5.85 11.51
C ILE A 71 -0.68 7.23 11.39
N GLY A 72 -1.43 8.27 11.02
CA GLY A 72 -0.95 9.67 10.92
C GLY A 72 0.10 9.90 9.82
N CYS A 73 0.04 9.12 8.74
CA CYS A 73 0.97 9.19 7.62
C CYS A 73 0.39 9.83 6.36
N GLU A 74 -0.90 10.19 6.34
CA GLU A 74 -1.59 10.80 5.20
C GLU A 74 -0.96 12.15 4.77
N SER A 75 -0.42 12.90 5.73
CA SER A 75 0.28 14.17 5.52
C SER A 75 1.74 14.01 5.06
N SER A 76 2.27 12.78 4.99
CA SER A 76 3.60 12.53 4.46
C SER A 76 3.62 12.76 2.95
N LEU A 77 4.54 13.61 2.47
CA LEU A 77 4.63 13.98 1.05
C LEU A 77 4.67 12.76 0.11
N TYR A 78 5.32 11.67 0.52
CA TYR A 78 5.36 10.43 -0.26
C TYR A 78 3.99 9.75 -0.34
N VAL A 79 3.28 9.67 0.78
CA VAL A 79 1.96 9.04 0.88
C VAL A 79 0.89 9.89 0.20
N SER A 80 0.88 11.21 0.44
CA SER A 80 -0.07 12.13 -0.21
C SER A 80 0.07 12.09 -1.74
N ASN A 81 1.30 12.09 -2.26
CA ASN A 81 1.52 11.96 -3.71
C ASN A 81 1.02 10.61 -4.25
N ALA A 82 1.25 9.52 -3.51
CA ALA A 82 0.78 8.19 -3.91
C ALA A 82 -0.76 8.09 -3.87
N LEU A 83 -1.42 8.73 -2.89
CA LEU A 83 -2.88 8.82 -2.81
C LEU A 83 -3.45 9.57 -4.02
N ILE A 84 -2.90 10.74 -4.34
CA ILE A 84 -3.32 11.54 -5.50
C ILE A 84 -3.19 10.73 -6.79
N ASP A 85 -2.04 10.06 -7.03
CA ASP A 85 -1.83 9.21 -8.21
C ASP A 85 -2.84 8.06 -8.26
N MET A 86 -3.11 7.41 -7.11
CA MET A 86 -4.07 6.32 -6.99
C MET A 86 -5.48 6.78 -7.33
N TYR A 87 -5.98 7.85 -6.70
CA TYR A 87 -7.33 8.39 -6.96
C TYR A 87 -7.47 8.89 -8.41
N ALA A 88 -6.45 9.57 -8.95
CA ALA A 88 -6.45 10.02 -10.33
C ALA A 88 -6.59 8.86 -11.32
N LYS A 89 -5.78 7.79 -11.17
CA LYS A 89 -5.81 6.61 -12.05
C LYS A 89 -7.01 5.71 -11.83
N CYS A 90 -7.65 5.79 -10.66
CA CYS A 90 -8.94 5.15 -10.40
C CYS A 90 -10.14 5.98 -10.87
N GLY A 91 -9.92 7.19 -11.41
CA GLY A 91 -10.97 8.06 -11.91
C GLY A 91 -11.84 8.70 -10.82
N SER A 92 -11.28 8.90 -9.62
CA SER A 92 -12.00 9.48 -8.47
C SER A 92 -11.16 10.54 -7.76
N LEU A 93 -10.59 11.46 -8.54
CA LEU A 93 -9.72 12.52 -8.04
C LEU A 93 -10.43 13.46 -7.05
N GLU A 94 -11.75 13.56 -7.10
CA GLU A 94 -12.55 14.31 -6.13
C GLU A 94 -12.48 13.77 -4.70
N ASN A 95 -12.03 12.52 -4.52
CA ASN A 95 -11.89 11.86 -3.22
C ASN A 95 -10.43 11.78 -2.73
N ALA A 96 -9.50 12.43 -3.45
CA ALA A 96 -8.08 12.48 -3.10
C ALA A 96 -7.78 13.36 -1.89
#